data_AF-A0A2E7SKA1-F1
#
_entry.id   AF-A0A2E7SKA1-F1
#
_cell.length_a   1.000
_cell.length_b   1.000
_cell.length_c   1.000
_cell.angle_alpha   90.00
_cell.angle_beta   90.00
_cell.angle_gamma   90.00
#
_symmetry.space_group_name_H-M   'P 1'
#
loop_
_entity.id
_entity.type
_entity.pdbx_description
1 polymer ?
#
loop_
_entity_poly.entity_id
_entity_poly.type
_entity_poly.pdbx_seq_one_letter_code
_entity_poly.pdbx_strand_id
1 'polypeptide(L)'
;MRRRGTKLCFSLLLAITGMLFFAAPASAAGASIGSCIVEKLEHIAEEGHHDDGHDDHGVEHLFHSLHAKDGATEEEKKKVKKNEDKLESCLEAPSPIIPELSEVIWGGGAFLILFVVMVKKGFPAVKAAMDARSEKIRDDLDAAEKAKTDAQSVHADYEARLADAKNEASRLIDEARGAADQVRADLVAKAEADISEMKSRAANEIEASRQQAIADLRAEVAGIALGAAEKVVQGSLDDDAQRRLVDQYIDEVAGS
;
A
#
# COMPACT_ATOMS: atom_id res chain seq x y z
N MET A 1 16.00 17.98 10.09
CA MET A 1 15.43 18.60 8.87
C MET A 1 15.35 20.12 9.02
N ARG A 2 16.34 20.89 8.58
CA ARG A 2 16.26 22.36 8.37
C ARG A 2 17.60 22.86 7.82
N ARG A 3 17.76 22.98 6.49
CA ARG A 3 18.87 23.71 5.80
C ARG A 3 18.88 23.58 4.27
N ARG A 4 17.80 23.12 3.61
CA ARG A 4 17.70 23.14 2.12
C ARG A 4 17.01 24.40 1.55
N GLY A 5 16.22 25.12 2.35
CA GLY A 5 15.51 26.33 1.90
C GLY A 5 16.41 27.56 1.65
N THR A 6 17.53 27.68 2.38
CA THR A 6 18.41 28.86 2.26
C THR A 6 19.25 28.87 0.98
N LYS A 7 19.51 27.71 0.36
CA LYS A 7 20.28 27.63 -0.89
C LYS A 7 19.47 27.99 -2.13
N LEU A 8 18.15 27.74 -2.13
CA LEU A 8 17.27 28.14 -3.24
C LEU A 8 17.00 29.66 -3.23
N CYS A 9 16.80 30.29 -2.06
CA CYS A 9 16.61 31.74 -1.99
C CYS A 9 17.84 32.54 -2.41
N PHE A 10 19.06 32.07 -2.09
CA PHE A 10 20.29 32.78 -2.47
C PHE A 10 20.58 32.68 -3.98
N SER A 11 20.22 31.56 -4.61
CA SER A 11 20.33 31.37 -6.06
C SER A 11 19.35 32.26 -6.84
N LEU A 12 18.16 32.53 -6.30
CA LEU A 12 17.16 33.39 -6.94
C LEU A 12 17.54 34.88 -6.80
N LEU A 13 18.09 35.27 -5.65
CA LEU A 13 18.53 36.64 -5.37
C LEU A 13 19.72 37.07 -6.24
N LEU A 14 20.63 36.14 -6.54
CA LEU A 14 21.79 36.38 -7.41
C LEU A 14 21.39 36.45 -8.90
N ALA A 15 20.31 35.78 -9.31
CA ALA A 15 19.75 35.90 -10.65
C ALA A 15 19.01 37.24 -10.86
N ILE A 16 18.32 37.75 -9.84
CA ILE A 16 17.59 39.03 -9.91
C ILE A 16 18.54 40.23 -9.88
N THR A 17 19.65 40.16 -9.15
CA THR A 17 20.67 41.24 -9.14
C THR A 17 21.49 41.31 -10.42
N GLY A 18 21.66 40.20 -11.15
CA GLY A 18 22.27 40.20 -12.49
C GLY A 18 21.44 40.93 -13.55
N MET A 19 20.12 41.00 -13.38
CA MET A 19 19.22 41.67 -14.34
C MET A 19 19.17 43.19 -14.17
N LEU A 20 19.54 43.72 -12.99
CA LEU A 20 19.55 45.15 -12.70
C LEU A 20 20.87 45.85 -13.05
N PHE A 21 21.95 45.10 -13.27
CA PHE A 21 23.26 45.68 -13.65
C PHE A 21 23.41 45.88 -15.18
N PHE A 22 22.41 45.48 -15.97
CA PHE A 22 22.40 45.70 -17.44
C PHE A 22 21.50 46.87 -17.87
N ALA A 23 20.91 47.61 -16.94
CA ALA A 23 20.34 48.93 -17.20
C ALA A 23 21.44 50.01 -17.10
N ALA A 24 22.51 49.86 -17.90
CA ALA A 24 23.30 51.02 -18.26
C ALA A 24 22.41 51.90 -19.15
N PRO A 25 22.33 53.23 -18.95
CA PRO A 25 21.82 54.08 -19.99
C PRO A 25 22.81 53.94 -21.14
N ALA A 26 22.44 53.19 -22.17
CA ALA A 26 23.01 53.38 -23.47
C ALA A 26 22.67 54.82 -23.86
N SER A 27 23.53 55.77 -23.49
CA SER A 27 23.69 57.00 -24.24
C SER A 27 24.28 56.60 -25.58
N ALA A 28 23.45 55.97 -26.41
CA ALA A 28 23.65 55.89 -27.82
C ALA A 28 23.44 57.32 -28.33
N ALA A 29 24.47 58.15 -28.19
CA ALA A 29 24.65 59.34 -29.02
C ALA A 29 25.03 58.87 -30.43
N GLY A 30 24.24 57.97 -31.01
CA GLY A 30 24.18 57.85 -32.45
C GLY A 30 23.37 59.06 -32.89
N ALA A 31 23.99 59.97 -33.63
CA ALA A 31 23.29 61.08 -34.25
C ALA A 31 22.09 60.49 -34.99
N SER A 32 20.89 60.66 -34.44
CA SER A 32 19.70 60.19 -35.10
C SER A 32 19.54 61.04 -36.35
N ILE A 33 19.03 60.43 -37.42
CA ILE A 33 18.72 61.14 -38.67
C ILE A 33 17.89 62.40 -38.38
N GLY A 34 17.00 62.33 -37.37
CA GLY A 34 16.25 63.48 -36.87
C GLY A 34 17.11 64.59 -36.27
N SER A 35 18.12 64.27 -35.45
CA SER A 35 19.04 65.29 -34.88
C SER A 35 19.91 65.97 -35.94
N CYS A 36 20.40 65.23 -36.95
CA CYS A 36 21.19 65.78 -38.06
C CYS A 36 20.34 66.73 -38.94
N ILE A 37 19.08 66.36 -39.18
CA ILE A 37 18.13 67.16 -39.95
C ILE A 37 17.77 68.44 -39.19
N VAL A 38 17.48 68.35 -37.88
CA VAL A 38 17.14 69.51 -37.04
C VAL A 38 18.31 70.50 -36.97
N GLU A 39 19.54 70.03 -36.75
CA GLU A 39 20.73 70.89 -36.66
C GLU A 39 21.04 71.61 -37.99
N LYS A 40 20.87 70.92 -39.13
CA LYS A 40 21.03 71.56 -40.45
C LYS A 40 19.88 72.49 -40.83
N LEU A 41 18.65 72.20 -40.40
CA LEU A 41 17.50 73.10 -40.60
C LEU A 41 17.65 74.39 -39.80
N GLU A 42 18.12 74.31 -38.56
CA GLU A 42 18.39 75.47 -37.70
C GLU A 42 19.46 76.38 -38.32
N HIS A 43 20.54 75.77 -38.87
CA HIS A 43 21.59 76.51 -39.59
C HIS A 43 21.11 77.18 -40.89
N ILE A 44 20.13 76.62 -41.58
CA ILE A 44 19.54 77.21 -42.80
C ILE A 44 18.58 78.36 -42.42
N ALA A 45 17.88 78.25 -41.30
CA ALA A 45 16.99 79.30 -40.80
C ALA A 45 17.77 80.55 -40.35
N GLU A 46 18.96 80.39 -39.77
CA GLU A 46 19.81 81.52 -39.36
C GLU A 46 20.41 82.31 -40.54
N GLU A 47 20.70 81.69 -41.69
CA GLU A 47 21.21 82.39 -42.88
C GLU A 47 20.12 83.23 -43.61
N GLY A 48 18.84 83.08 -43.25
CA GLY A 48 17.68 83.64 -43.96
C GLY A 48 17.15 84.99 -43.50
N HIS A 49 17.70 85.61 -42.43
CA HIS A 49 17.15 86.85 -41.88
C HIS A 49 17.98 88.10 -42.23
N HIS A 50 17.49 88.88 -43.19
CA HIS A 50 17.72 90.32 -43.28
C HIS A 50 16.39 90.98 -43.70
N ASP A 51 15.77 91.72 -42.75
CA ASP A 51 14.62 92.65 -42.86
C ASP A 51 13.30 92.06 -43.42
N ASP A 52 12.10 92.26 -42.88
CA ASP A 52 11.50 93.20 -41.93
C ASP A 52 10.33 92.51 -41.21
N GLY A 53 9.82 93.11 -40.14
CA GLY A 53 8.83 92.54 -39.23
C GLY A 53 7.39 92.39 -39.72
N HIS A 54 6.67 91.66 -38.86
CA HIS A 54 5.23 91.40 -38.75
C HIS A 54 4.63 90.20 -39.50
N ASP A 55 4.02 89.34 -38.67
CA ASP A 55 2.84 88.50 -38.89
C ASP A 55 3.05 86.99 -39.06
N ASP A 56 2.22 86.29 -38.28
CA ASP A 56 2.22 84.89 -37.88
C ASP A 56 1.78 83.94 -39.00
N HIS A 57 2.58 83.71 -40.05
CA HIS A 57 2.32 82.65 -41.06
C HIS A 57 3.61 82.08 -41.73
N GLY A 58 4.71 81.94 -40.99
CA GLY A 58 6.03 81.57 -41.56
C GLY A 58 6.12 80.17 -42.21
N VAL A 59 5.24 79.23 -41.83
CA VAL A 59 5.33 77.84 -42.30
C VAL A 59 4.64 77.64 -43.66
N GLU A 60 3.67 78.48 -44.03
CA GLU A 60 2.99 78.41 -45.34
C GLU A 60 3.85 79.01 -46.47
N HIS A 61 4.61 80.07 -46.21
CA HIS A 61 5.44 80.71 -47.25
C HIS A 61 6.62 79.84 -47.68
N LEU A 62 7.16 79.03 -46.76
CA LEU A 62 8.24 78.09 -47.03
C LEU A 62 7.76 76.93 -47.91
N PHE A 63 6.53 76.44 -47.68
CA PHE A 63 5.89 75.41 -48.50
C PHE A 63 5.51 75.94 -49.90
N HIS A 64 5.11 77.20 -50.01
CA HIS A 64 4.79 77.83 -51.30
C HIS A 64 6.05 78.10 -52.15
N SER A 65 7.19 78.39 -51.53
CA SER A 65 8.47 78.59 -52.24
C SER A 65 9.04 77.31 -52.87
N LEU A 66 8.65 76.14 -52.34
CA LEU A 66 9.03 74.84 -52.89
C LEU A 66 8.18 74.42 -54.10
N HIS A 67 7.03 75.05 -54.33
CA HIS A 67 6.09 74.70 -55.42
C HIS A 67 5.96 75.76 -56.53
N ALA A 68 6.62 76.91 -56.43
CA ALA A 68 6.69 77.91 -57.51
C ALA A 68 7.77 77.51 -58.53
N LYS A 69 7.37 76.77 -59.58
CA LYS A 69 8.33 76.09 -60.47
C LYS A 69 8.94 76.96 -61.58
N ASP A 70 8.46 78.17 -61.84
CA ASP A 70 8.92 78.92 -63.01
C ASP A 70 9.19 80.40 -62.68
N GLY A 71 10.45 80.71 -62.39
CA GLY A 71 10.91 82.09 -62.21
C GLY A 71 12.20 82.32 -61.40
N ALA A 72 12.84 81.29 -60.84
CA ALA A 72 14.03 81.48 -60.00
C ALA A 72 15.30 81.77 -60.82
N THR A 73 16.09 82.73 -60.34
CA THR A 73 17.42 83.06 -60.89
C THR A 73 18.41 81.90 -60.66
N GLU A 74 19.44 81.77 -61.51
CA GLU A 74 20.42 80.65 -61.43
C GLU A 74 21.14 80.55 -60.07
N GLU A 75 21.22 81.64 -59.31
CA GLU A 75 21.80 81.66 -57.97
C GLU A 75 20.88 81.03 -56.91
N GLU A 76 19.56 81.22 -57.00
CA GLU A 76 18.59 80.68 -56.03
C GLU A 76 18.46 79.16 -56.17
N LYS A 77 18.44 78.64 -57.40
CA LYS A 77 18.43 77.20 -57.68
C LYS A 77 19.67 76.50 -57.10
N LYS A 78 20.82 77.17 -57.12
CA LYS A 78 22.08 76.63 -56.59
C LYS A 78 22.08 76.55 -55.06
N LYS A 79 21.44 77.50 -54.39
CA LYS A 79 21.25 77.48 -52.91
C LYS A 79 20.27 76.41 -52.48
N VAL A 80 19.13 76.27 -53.17
CA VAL A 80 18.15 75.22 -52.89
C VAL A 80 18.76 73.83 -53.06
N LYS A 81 19.51 73.59 -54.15
CA LYS A 81 20.16 72.31 -54.39
C LYS A 81 21.27 72.01 -53.38
N LYS A 82 22.07 73.01 -52.97
CA LYS A 82 23.07 72.86 -51.90
C LYS A 82 22.44 72.50 -50.55
N ASN A 83 21.24 73.02 -50.28
CA ASN A 83 20.50 72.72 -49.06
C ASN A 83 19.85 71.33 -49.12
N GLU A 84 19.36 70.91 -50.29
CA GLU A 84 18.87 69.56 -50.56
C GLU A 84 19.99 68.51 -50.39
N ASP A 85 21.17 68.72 -50.99
CA ASP A 85 22.34 67.85 -50.85
C ASP A 85 22.80 67.72 -49.38
N LYS A 86 22.70 68.82 -48.61
CA LYS A 86 23.01 68.82 -47.17
C LYS A 86 22.01 67.98 -46.37
N LEU A 87 20.73 67.98 -46.73
CA LEU A 87 19.72 67.12 -46.09
C LEU A 87 19.88 65.64 -46.52
N GLU A 88 20.22 65.37 -47.77
CA GLU A 88 20.46 64.02 -48.30
C GLU A 88 21.61 63.31 -47.57
N SER A 89 22.71 64.02 -47.26
CA SER A 89 23.84 63.43 -46.51
C SER A 89 23.50 62.99 -45.07
N CYS A 90 22.36 63.40 -44.50
CA CYS A 90 21.87 62.90 -43.21
C CYS A 90 21.03 61.61 -43.34
N LEU A 91 20.57 61.26 -44.54
CA LEU A 91 19.67 60.12 -44.81
C LEU A 91 20.43 58.84 -45.21
N GLU A 92 21.73 58.93 -45.43
CA GLU A 92 22.59 57.78 -45.76
C GLU A 92 22.83 56.93 -44.49
N ALA A 93 21.97 55.94 -44.24
CA ALA A 93 22.13 54.99 -43.16
C ALA A 93 23.26 53.98 -43.47
N PRO A 94 24.27 53.80 -42.59
CA PRO A 94 25.24 52.72 -42.72
C PRO A 94 24.51 51.36 -42.78
N SER A 95 24.96 50.48 -43.68
CA SER A 95 24.25 49.26 -44.10
C SER A 95 23.93 48.27 -42.94
N PRO A 96 22.65 47.87 -42.75
CA PRO A 96 22.16 47.03 -41.63
C PRO A 96 22.54 45.53 -41.63
N ILE A 97 23.37 45.07 -42.57
CA ILE A 97 23.57 43.62 -42.82
C ILE A 97 24.87 43.09 -42.20
N ILE A 98 25.82 43.97 -41.85
CA ILE A 98 27.09 43.58 -41.25
C ILE A 98 27.17 44.18 -39.84
N PRO A 99 26.92 43.40 -38.78
CA PRO A 99 27.09 43.87 -37.43
C PRO A 99 28.56 44.26 -37.22
N GLU A 100 28.77 45.30 -36.43
CA GLU A 100 30.08 45.72 -35.96
C GLU A 100 30.81 44.52 -35.31
N LEU A 101 32.07 44.30 -35.71
CA LEU A 101 32.85 43.14 -35.29
C LEU A 101 32.94 43.00 -33.76
N SER A 102 32.78 44.11 -33.03
CA SER A 102 32.65 44.18 -31.57
C SER A 102 31.48 43.36 -31.03
N GLU A 103 30.29 43.48 -31.63
CA GLU A 103 29.08 42.75 -31.19
C GLU A 103 29.21 41.25 -31.44
N VAL A 104 29.81 40.85 -32.56
CA VAL A 104 30.03 39.43 -32.88
C VAL A 104 31.03 38.78 -31.91
N ILE A 105 32.10 39.49 -31.55
CA ILE A 105 33.11 38.98 -30.61
C ILE A 105 32.51 38.86 -29.20
N TRP A 106 31.78 39.88 -28.73
CA TRP A 106 31.19 39.88 -27.39
C TRP A 106 30.02 38.90 -27.28
N GLY A 107 29.11 38.88 -28.27
CA GLY A 107 27.99 37.95 -28.35
C GLY A 107 28.45 36.50 -28.52
N GLY A 108 29.45 36.26 -29.37
CA GLY A 108 30.08 34.95 -29.53
C GLY A 108 30.78 34.47 -28.25
N GLY A 109 31.47 35.37 -27.54
CA GLY A 109 32.09 35.08 -26.24
C GLY A 109 31.06 34.70 -25.16
N ALA A 110 29.97 35.45 -25.05
CA ALA A 110 28.88 35.15 -24.13
C ALA A 110 28.20 33.80 -24.48
N PHE A 111 27.95 33.54 -25.76
CA PHE A 111 27.42 32.26 -26.24
C PHE A 111 28.36 31.10 -25.91
N LEU A 112 29.67 31.24 -26.13
CA LEU A 112 30.66 30.22 -25.79
C LEU A 112 30.72 29.94 -24.29
N ILE A 113 30.70 30.98 -23.45
CA ILE A 113 30.66 30.83 -21.99
C ILE A 113 29.40 30.06 -21.57
N LEU A 114 28.23 30.44 -22.07
CA LEU A 114 26.97 29.74 -21.80
C LEU A 114 27.02 28.28 -22.30
N PHE A 115 27.54 28.06 -23.50
CA PHE A 115 27.68 26.74 -24.11
C PHE A 115 28.58 25.84 -23.26
N VAL A 116 29.73 26.33 -22.81
CA VAL A 116 30.65 25.58 -21.94
C VAL A 116 29.97 25.22 -20.61
N VAL A 117 29.23 26.16 -20.00
CA VAL A 117 28.49 25.88 -18.75
C VAL A 117 27.39 24.84 -18.97
N MET A 118 26.65 24.94 -20.08
CA MET A 118 25.58 24.00 -20.44
C MET A 118 26.14 22.60 -20.72
N VAL A 119 27.26 22.49 -21.43
CA VAL A 119 27.90 21.19 -21.70
C VAL A 119 28.45 20.60 -20.40
N LYS A 120 29.16 21.40 -19.60
CA LYS A 120 29.79 20.93 -18.37
C LYS A 120 28.79 20.53 -17.29
N LYS A 121 27.59 21.13 -17.25
CA LYS A 121 26.62 20.89 -16.16
C LYS A 121 25.26 20.34 -16.61
N GLY A 122 24.78 20.71 -17.80
CA GLY A 122 23.51 20.23 -18.35
C GLY A 122 23.56 18.77 -18.79
N PHE A 123 24.54 18.39 -19.62
CA PHE A 123 24.70 17.00 -20.06
C PHE A 123 24.82 15.98 -18.92
N PRO A 124 25.68 16.18 -17.90
CA PRO A 124 25.76 15.21 -16.80
C PRO A 124 24.47 15.17 -15.97
N ALA A 125 23.74 16.27 -15.82
CA ALA A 125 22.46 16.28 -15.09
C ALA A 125 21.37 15.48 -15.82
N VAL A 126 21.27 15.61 -17.15
CA VAL A 126 20.32 14.85 -17.96
C VAL A 126 20.68 13.36 -17.96
N LYS A 127 21.97 13.04 -18.15
CA LYS A 127 22.44 11.66 -18.10
C LYS A 127 22.15 11.01 -16.74
N ALA A 128 22.47 11.70 -15.65
CA ALA A 128 22.17 11.20 -14.30
C ALA A 128 20.67 10.96 -14.07
N ALA A 129 19.79 11.81 -14.60
CA ALA A 129 18.34 11.62 -14.49
C ALA A 129 17.84 10.40 -15.29
N MET A 130 18.41 10.16 -16.48
CA MET A 130 18.10 8.97 -17.28
C MET A 130 18.62 7.70 -16.61
N ASP A 131 19.87 7.71 -16.15
CA ASP A 131 20.48 6.57 -15.46
C ASP A 131 19.69 6.22 -14.19
N ALA A 132 19.34 7.22 -13.36
CA ALA A 132 18.53 7.02 -12.16
C ALA A 132 17.13 6.46 -12.48
N ARG A 133 16.51 6.87 -13.59
CA ARG A 133 15.23 6.32 -14.04
C ARG A 133 15.38 4.87 -14.49
N SER A 134 16.43 4.55 -15.23
CA SER A 134 16.70 3.19 -15.68
C SER A 134 17.04 2.26 -14.51
N GLU A 135 17.82 2.72 -13.54
CA GLU A 135 18.12 1.99 -12.31
C GLU A 135 16.85 1.71 -11.52
N LYS A 136 16.03 2.74 -11.28
CA LYS A 136 14.74 2.56 -10.59
C LYS A 136 13.83 1.54 -11.29
N ILE A 137 13.73 1.58 -12.62
CA ILE A 137 12.92 0.61 -13.37
C ILE A 137 13.46 -0.81 -13.20
N ARG A 138 14.79 -0.99 -13.22
CA ARG A 138 15.40 -2.30 -12.98
C ARG A 138 15.11 -2.79 -11.57
N ASP A 139 15.28 -1.94 -10.57
CA ASP A 139 15.00 -2.28 -9.18
C ASP A 139 13.53 -2.64 -8.97
N ASP A 140 12.60 -1.87 -9.57
CA ASP A 140 11.17 -2.11 -9.50
C ASP A 140 10.80 -3.46 -10.19
N LEU A 141 11.44 -3.80 -11.31
CA LEU A 141 11.25 -5.08 -12.01
C LEU A 141 11.82 -6.26 -11.22
N ASP A 142 13.02 -6.12 -10.66
CA ASP A 142 13.65 -7.15 -9.84
C ASP A 142 12.86 -7.39 -8.55
N ALA A 143 12.33 -6.33 -7.93
CA ALA A 143 11.46 -6.41 -6.78
C ALA A 143 10.13 -7.12 -7.13
N ALA A 144 9.55 -6.81 -8.29
CA ALA A 144 8.33 -7.46 -8.75
C ALA A 144 8.55 -8.95 -9.04
N GLU A 145 9.66 -9.33 -9.67
CA GLU A 145 9.97 -10.74 -9.95
C GLU A 145 10.27 -11.53 -8.66
N LYS A 146 10.97 -10.92 -7.70
CA LYS A 146 11.15 -11.51 -6.37
C LYS A 146 9.82 -11.70 -5.65
N ALA A 147 8.98 -10.65 -5.61
CA ALA A 147 7.67 -10.74 -4.97
C ALA A 147 6.77 -11.82 -5.61
N LYS A 148 6.85 -11.97 -6.95
CA LYS A 148 6.14 -13.03 -7.67
C LYS A 148 6.68 -14.42 -7.31
N THR A 149 8.00 -14.58 -7.28
CA THR A 149 8.65 -15.85 -6.90
C THR A 149 8.31 -16.24 -5.46
N ASP A 150 8.40 -15.29 -4.53
CA ASP A 150 8.05 -15.47 -3.13
C ASP A 150 6.56 -15.84 -2.98
N ALA A 151 5.67 -15.16 -3.70
CA ALA A 151 4.24 -15.48 -3.70
C ALA A 151 3.97 -16.90 -4.25
N GLN A 152 4.67 -17.31 -5.31
CA GLN A 152 4.57 -18.67 -5.85
C GLN A 152 5.09 -19.72 -4.86
N SER A 153 6.21 -19.45 -4.19
CA SER A 153 6.75 -20.32 -3.14
C SER A 153 5.78 -20.46 -1.97
N VAL A 154 5.24 -19.34 -1.47
CA VAL A 154 4.26 -19.34 -0.38
C VAL A 154 2.99 -20.07 -0.78
N HIS A 155 2.53 -19.92 -2.02
CA HIS A 155 1.37 -20.65 -2.54
C HIS A 155 1.63 -22.17 -2.57
N ALA A 156 2.80 -22.58 -3.08
CA ALA A 156 3.18 -24.00 -3.11
C ALA A 156 3.30 -24.59 -1.70
N ASP A 157 3.91 -23.86 -0.76
CA ASP A 157 3.99 -24.27 0.65
C ASP A 157 2.60 -24.37 1.29
N TYR A 158 1.69 -23.45 0.96
CA TYR A 158 0.33 -23.47 1.46
C TYR A 158 -0.46 -24.67 0.91
N GLU A 159 -0.34 -24.97 -0.39
CA GLU A 159 -0.96 -26.16 -0.98
C GLU A 159 -0.39 -27.46 -0.38
N ALA A 160 0.93 -27.52 -0.16
CA ALA A 160 1.57 -28.66 0.49
C ALA A 160 1.05 -28.85 1.93
N ARG A 161 0.95 -27.78 2.71
CA ARG A 161 0.38 -27.81 4.07
C ARG A 161 -1.09 -28.23 4.07
N LEU A 162 -1.87 -27.78 3.09
CA LEU A 162 -3.27 -28.15 2.96
C LEU A 162 -3.43 -29.64 2.62
N ALA A 163 -2.57 -30.17 1.73
CA ALA A 163 -2.54 -31.59 1.40
C ALA A 163 -2.14 -32.44 2.63
N ASP A 164 -1.10 -32.02 3.35
CA ASP A 164 -0.65 -32.69 4.57
C ASP A 164 -1.74 -32.70 5.66
N ALA A 165 -2.39 -31.55 5.90
CA ALA A 165 -3.50 -31.46 6.85
C ALA A 165 -4.69 -32.36 6.47
N LYS A 166 -4.99 -32.51 5.17
CA LYS A 166 -6.04 -33.43 4.70
C LYS A 166 -5.67 -34.89 4.93
N ASN A 167 -4.41 -35.25 4.67
CA ASN A 167 -3.90 -36.60 4.91
C ASN A 167 -3.92 -36.93 6.41
N GLU A 168 -3.48 -35.99 7.25
CA GLU A 168 -3.50 -36.14 8.70
C GLU A 168 -4.93 -36.27 9.24
N ALA A 169 -5.86 -35.44 8.76
CA ALA A 169 -7.26 -35.54 9.12
C ALA A 169 -7.86 -36.91 8.74
N SER A 170 -7.50 -37.41 7.56
CA SER A 170 -7.96 -38.73 7.09
C SER A 170 -7.39 -39.85 7.96
N ARG A 171 -6.09 -39.78 8.29
CA ARG A 171 -5.43 -40.72 9.21
C ARG A 171 -6.07 -40.71 10.59
N LEU A 172 -6.35 -39.53 11.15
CA LEU A 172 -7.00 -39.39 12.45
C LEU A 172 -8.41 -39.98 12.45
N ILE A 173 -9.18 -39.80 11.36
CA ILE A 173 -10.52 -40.39 11.23
C ILE A 173 -10.43 -41.92 11.19
N ASP A 174 -9.47 -42.47 10.44
CA ASP A 174 -9.29 -43.93 10.35
C ASP A 174 -8.81 -44.53 11.67
N GLU A 175 -7.89 -43.85 12.38
CA GLU A 175 -7.47 -44.24 13.73
C GLU A 175 -8.63 -44.18 14.73
N ALA A 176 -9.43 -43.10 14.70
CA ALA A 176 -10.61 -42.97 15.55
C ALA A 176 -11.66 -44.05 15.28
N ARG A 177 -11.85 -44.45 14.02
CA ARG A 177 -12.73 -45.57 13.65
C ARG A 177 -12.18 -46.89 14.19
N GLY A 178 -10.88 -47.16 14.03
CA GLY A 178 -10.24 -48.36 14.58
C GLY A 178 -10.36 -48.43 16.11
N ALA A 179 -10.11 -47.32 16.80
CA ALA A 179 -10.27 -47.22 18.24
C ALA A 179 -11.73 -47.41 18.68
N ALA A 180 -12.70 -46.83 17.95
CA ALA A 180 -14.12 -47.01 18.24
C ALA A 180 -14.56 -48.47 18.07
N ASP A 181 -14.10 -49.15 17.02
CA ASP A 181 -14.38 -50.57 16.80
C ASP A 181 -13.77 -51.45 17.89
N GLN A 182 -12.55 -51.14 18.34
CA GLN A 182 -11.91 -51.84 19.46
C GLN A 182 -12.68 -51.64 20.77
N VAL A 183 -13.04 -50.40 21.11
CA VAL A 183 -13.85 -50.10 22.30
C VAL A 183 -15.20 -50.80 22.23
N ARG A 184 -15.83 -50.84 21.06
CA ARG A 184 -17.09 -51.57 20.86
C ARG A 184 -16.91 -53.07 21.11
N ALA A 185 -15.86 -53.68 20.55
CA ALA A 185 -15.57 -55.10 20.77
C ALA A 185 -15.31 -55.40 22.25
N ASP A 186 -14.53 -54.57 22.93
CA ASP A 186 -14.22 -54.72 24.36
C ASP A 186 -15.48 -54.60 25.22
N LEU A 187 -16.35 -53.62 24.91
CA LEU A 187 -17.62 -53.44 25.62
C LEU A 187 -18.56 -54.63 25.42
N VAL A 188 -18.64 -55.18 24.20
CA VAL A 188 -19.45 -56.38 23.93
C VAL A 188 -18.90 -57.58 24.68
N ALA A 189 -17.58 -57.83 24.61
CA ALA A 189 -16.95 -58.94 25.32
C ALA A 189 -17.15 -58.84 26.84
N LYS A 190 -17.03 -57.63 27.40
CA LYS A 190 -17.27 -57.38 28.82
C LYS A 190 -18.73 -57.58 29.21
N ALA A 191 -19.67 -57.09 28.40
CA ALA A 191 -21.09 -57.32 28.62
C ALA A 191 -21.46 -58.81 28.57
N GLU A 192 -20.89 -59.58 27.64
CA GLU A 192 -21.08 -61.04 27.57
C GLU A 192 -20.52 -61.75 28.80
N ALA A 193 -19.35 -61.34 29.28
CA ALA A 193 -18.76 -61.85 30.52
C ALA A 193 -19.65 -61.56 31.73
N ASP A 194 -20.11 -60.32 31.88
CA ASP A 194 -20.98 -59.89 32.97
C ASP A 194 -22.33 -60.65 32.94
N ILE A 195 -22.91 -60.84 31.75
CA ILE A 195 -24.13 -61.64 31.57
C ILE A 195 -23.91 -63.10 31.97
N SER A 196 -22.76 -63.69 31.59
CA SER A 196 -22.42 -65.06 31.96
C SER A 196 -22.27 -65.21 33.48
N GLU A 197 -21.57 -64.27 34.12
CA GLU A 197 -21.42 -64.25 35.58
C GLU A 197 -22.78 -64.08 36.28
N MET A 198 -23.61 -63.15 35.80
CA MET A 198 -24.96 -62.93 36.35
C MET A 198 -25.82 -64.19 36.24
N LYS A 199 -25.78 -64.89 35.10
CA LYS A 199 -26.50 -66.17 34.92
C LYS A 199 -25.99 -67.25 35.88
N SER A 200 -24.68 -67.35 36.08
CA SER A 200 -24.10 -68.32 37.02
C SER A 200 -24.52 -68.01 38.46
N ARG A 201 -24.46 -66.74 38.88
CA ARG A 201 -24.92 -66.30 40.21
C ARG A 201 -26.41 -66.58 40.41
N ALA A 202 -27.25 -66.23 39.43
CA ALA A 202 -28.68 -66.50 39.48
C ALA A 202 -28.99 -68.00 39.57
N ALA A 203 -28.27 -68.85 38.83
CA ALA A 203 -28.43 -70.30 38.91
C ALA A 203 -28.06 -70.85 40.30
N ASN A 204 -26.96 -70.36 40.89
CA ASN A 204 -26.54 -70.75 42.24
C ASN A 204 -27.56 -70.31 43.30
N GLU A 205 -28.14 -69.11 43.15
CA GLU A 205 -29.15 -68.58 44.06
C GLU A 205 -30.50 -69.31 43.94
N ILE A 206 -30.89 -69.70 42.72
CA ILE A 206 -32.03 -70.59 42.49
C ILE A 206 -31.83 -71.95 43.17
N GLU A 207 -30.63 -72.54 43.07
CA GLU A 207 -30.34 -73.82 43.71
C GLU A 207 -30.35 -73.69 45.24
N ALA A 208 -29.75 -72.65 45.79
CA ALA A 208 -29.76 -72.38 47.23
C ALA A 208 -31.18 -72.16 47.77
N SER A 209 -31.99 -71.34 47.08
CA SER A 209 -33.39 -71.09 47.47
C SER A 209 -34.25 -72.35 47.35
N ARG A 210 -34.01 -73.21 46.36
CA ARG A 210 -34.68 -74.51 46.24
C ARG A 210 -34.35 -75.42 47.43
N GLN A 211 -33.08 -75.50 47.83
CA GLN A 211 -32.65 -76.30 48.97
C GLN A 211 -33.28 -75.79 50.27
N GLN A 212 -33.32 -74.47 50.46
CA GLN A 212 -33.99 -73.84 51.60
C GLN A 212 -35.49 -74.17 51.61
N ALA A 213 -36.19 -74.00 50.48
CA ALA A 213 -37.62 -74.31 50.38
C ALA A 213 -37.92 -75.79 50.68
N ILE A 214 -37.06 -76.72 50.25
CA ILE A 214 -37.20 -78.14 50.57
C ILE A 214 -36.98 -78.39 52.07
N ALA A 215 -36.00 -77.72 52.70
CA ALA A 215 -35.76 -77.81 54.14
C ALA A 215 -36.96 -77.30 54.94
N ASP A 216 -37.51 -76.14 54.56
CA ASP A 216 -38.69 -75.54 55.18
C ASP A 216 -39.92 -76.46 55.03
N LEU A 217 -40.16 -77.02 53.84
CA LEU A 217 -41.22 -78.00 53.62
C LEU A 217 -41.07 -79.25 54.50
N ARG A 218 -39.85 -79.76 54.66
CA ARG A 218 -39.58 -80.92 55.54
C ARG A 218 -39.86 -80.61 57.00
N ALA A 219 -39.49 -79.41 57.46
CA ALA A 219 -39.77 -78.96 58.81
C ALA A 219 -41.27 -78.83 59.06
N GLU A 220 -42.01 -78.24 58.11
CA GLU A 220 -43.47 -78.09 58.20
C GLU A 220 -44.18 -79.44 58.22
N VAL A 221 -43.80 -80.37 57.34
CA VAL A 221 -44.36 -81.74 57.31
C VAL A 221 -44.03 -82.51 58.59
N ALA A 222 -42.81 -82.37 59.13
CA ALA A 222 -42.44 -82.98 60.40
C ALA A 222 -43.29 -82.42 61.55
N GLY A 223 -43.55 -81.11 61.57
CA GLY A 223 -44.44 -80.47 62.54
C GLY A 223 -45.87 -80.98 62.46
N ILE A 224 -46.43 -81.08 61.24
CA ILE A 224 -47.79 -81.64 61.03
C ILE A 224 -47.85 -83.11 61.46
N ALA A 225 -46.83 -83.92 61.13
CA ALA A 225 -46.76 -85.32 61.49
C ALA A 225 -46.67 -85.52 63.01
N LEU A 226 -45.84 -84.73 63.70
CA LEU A 226 -45.73 -84.73 65.16
C LEU A 226 -47.05 -84.33 65.81
N GLY A 227 -47.71 -83.26 65.34
CA GLY A 227 -49.01 -82.85 65.85
C GLY A 227 -50.13 -83.89 65.64
N ALA A 228 -50.10 -84.60 64.50
CA ALA A 228 -51.01 -85.72 64.25
C ALA A 228 -50.72 -86.91 65.18
N ALA A 229 -49.44 -87.26 65.36
CA ALA A 229 -49.02 -88.32 66.27
C ALA A 229 -49.39 -88.02 67.73
N GLU A 230 -49.16 -86.80 68.20
CA GLU A 230 -49.55 -86.31 69.52
C GLU A 230 -51.06 -86.49 69.75
N LYS A 231 -51.88 -86.14 68.75
CA LYS A 231 -53.34 -86.30 68.83
C LYS A 231 -53.80 -87.76 68.88
N VAL A 232 -53.10 -88.67 68.17
CA VAL A 232 -53.38 -90.12 68.23
C VAL A 232 -52.97 -90.71 69.58
N VAL A 233 -51.80 -90.35 70.10
CA VAL A 233 -51.33 -90.79 71.44
C VAL A 233 -52.28 -90.28 72.51
N GLN A 234 -52.66 -89.00 72.47
CA GLN A 234 -53.62 -88.43 73.41
C GLN A 234 -55.00 -89.11 73.34
N GLY A 235 -55.43 -89.54 72.15
CA GLY A 235 -56.69 -90.28 71.95
C GLY A 235 -56.63 -91.77 72.30
N SER A 236 -55.44 -92.36 72.48
CA SER A 236 -55.23 -93.80 72.75
C SER A 236 -54.69 -94.12 74.15
N LEU A 237 -54.43 -93.10 74.98
CA LEU A 237 -54.06 -93.24 76.38
C LEU A 237 -55.29 -93.63 77.22
N ASP A 238 -55.42 -94.92 77.54
CA ASP A 238 -56.27 -95.42 78.63
C ASP A 238 -55.47 -95.58 79.94
N ASP A 239 -56.16 -95.83 81.06
CA ASP A 239 -55.57 -95.96 82.40
C ASP A 239 -54.58 -97.14 82.50
N ASP A 240 -54.75 -98.18 81.66
CA ASP A 240 -53.87 -99.36 81.62
C ASP A 240 -52.59 -99.10 80.78
N ALA A 241 -52.71 -98.32 79.69
CA ALA A 241 -51.59 -97.90 78.87
C ALA A 241 -50.64 -96.98 79.65
N GLN A 242 -51.17 -96.05 80.46
CA GLN A 242 -50.36 -95.20 81.33
C GLN A 242 -49.54 -96.00 82.35
N ARG A 243 -50.14 -97.00 82.99
CA ARG A 243 -49.44 -97.86 83.97
C ARG A 243 -48.30 -98.65 83.31
N ARG A 244 -48.52 -99.21 82.11
CA ARG A 244 -47.48 -99.92 81.35
C ARG A 244 -46.31 -99.03 80.93
N LEU A 245 -46.56 -97.77 80.56
CA LEU A 245 -45.49 -96.81 80.23
C LEU A 245 -44.65 -96.45 81.46
N VAL A 246 -45.27 -96.32 82.64
CA VAL A 246 -44.56 -96.06 83.90
C VAL A 246 -43.67 -97.23 84.27
N ASP A 247 -44.17 -98.46 84.17
CA ASP A 247 -43.38 -99.67 84.47
C ASP A 247 -42.19 -99.82 83.49
N GLN A 248 -42.39 -99.54 82.19
CA GLN A 248 -41.29 -99.55 81.20
C GLN A 248 -40.23 -98.47 81.46
N TYR A 249 -40.63 -97.25 81.84
CA TYR A 249 -39.68 -96.19 82.17
C TYR A 249 -38.87 -96.54 83.43
N ILE A 250 -39.51 -97.16 84.43
CA ILE A 250 -38.81 -97.66 85.62
C ILE A 250 -37.81 -98.76 85.22
N ASP A 251 -38.17 -99.69 84.34
CA ASP A 251 -37.28 -100.75 83.87
C ASP A 251 -36.11 -100.22 83.01
N GLU A 252 -36.31 -99.22 82.16
CA GLU A 252 -35.24 -98.66 81.32
C GLU A 252 -34.25 -97.78 82.10
N VAL A 253 -34.73 -97.05 83.10
CA VAL A 253 -33.90 -96.25 84.01
C VAL A 253 -33.23 -97.15 85.08
N ALA A 254 -33.82 -98.30 85.42
CA ALA A 254 -33.20 -99.29 86.31
C ALA A 254 -32.30 -100.29 85.57
N GLY A 255 -32.43 -100.41 84.24
CA GLY A 255 -31.65 -101.29 83.37
C GLY A 255 -30.45 -100.63 82.69
N SER A 256 -30.22 -99.33 82.93
CA SER A 256 -29.01 -98.57 82.57
C SER A 256 -28.23 -98.14 83.82
#